data_AF-X1KA87-F1
#
_entry.id   AF-X1KA87-F1
#
_cell.length_a   1.000
_cell.length_b   1.000
_cell.length_c   1.000
_cell.angle_alpha   90.00
_cell.angle_beta   90.00
_cell.angle_gamma   90.00
#
_symmetry.space_group_name_H-M   'P 1'
#
loop_
_entity.id
_entity.type
_entity.pdbx_description
1 polymer ?
#
loop_
_entity_poly.entity_id
_entity_poly.type
_entity_poly.pdbx_seq_one_letter_code
_entity_poly.pdbx_strand_id
1 'polypeptide(L)' 'MRTQTAIKGFLNNRRAQNLSPQTIQLYELVLRKFGQCCPELPSSPGPVEEFLTSLNVSSETKHGSFKILKTFYRFIALRY' A
#
# COMPACT_ATOMS: atom_id res chain seq x y z
N MET A 1 -10.14 -8.72 6.00
CA MET A 1 -8.76 -9.27 5.90
C MET A 1 -7.80 -8.32 6.60
N ARG A 2 -6.85 -8.79 7.44
CA ARG A 2 -5.92 -7.87 8.13
C ARG A 2 -4.94 -7.23 7.14
N THR A 3 -4.84 -5.90 7.18
CA THR A 3 -3.99 -5.13 6.26
C THR A 3 -2.53 -5.57 6.36
N GLN A 4 -2.01 -5.80 7.56
CA GLN A 4 -0.64 -6.26 7.77
C GLN A 4 -0.34 -7.61 7.10
N THR A 5 -1.30 -8.55 7.08
CA THR A 5 -1.12 -9.86 6.42
C THR A 5 -1.02 -9.68 4.91
N ALA A 6 -1.90 -8.85 4.34
CA ALA A 6 -1.87 -8.53 2.92
C ALA A 6 -0.56 -7.81 2.54
N ILE A 7 -0.08 -6.87 3.36
CA ILE A 7 1.19 -6.16 3.16
C ILE A 7 2.36 -7.14 3.12
N LYS A 8 2.46 -8.06 4.09
CA LYS A 8 3.52 -9.08 4.09
C LYS A 8 3.48 -9.94 2.82
N GLY A 9 2.29 -10.38 2.41
CA GLY A 9 2.11 -11.14 1.17
C GLY A 9 2.55 -10.37 -0.08
N PHE A 10 2.21 -9.08 -0.15
CA PHE A 10 2.61 -8.18 -1.22
C PHE A 10 4.13 -7.98 -1.27
N LEU A 11 4.76 -7.63 -0.15
CA LEU A 11 6.20 -7.41 -0.09
C LEU A 11 7.00 -8.67 -0.45
N ASN A 12 6.53 -9.84 -0.01
CA ASN A 12 7.17 -11.11 -0.39
C ASN A 12 7.05 -11.39 -1.89
N ASN A 13 5.89 -11.11 -2.48
CA ASN A 13 5.70 -11.23 -3.93
C ASN A 13 6.59 -10.24 -4.70
N ARG A 14 6.74 -9.00 -4.22
CA ARG A 14 7.61 -7.98 -4.84
C ARG A 14 9.09 -8.36 -4.75
N ARG A 15 9.52 -8.96 -3.64
CA ARG A 15 10.87 -9.57 -3.49
C ARG A 15 11.08 -10.71 -4.48
N ALA A 16 10.10 -11.61 -4.63
CA ALA A 16 10.17 -12.71 -5.59
C ALA A 16 10.25 -12.25 -7.06
N GLN A 17 9.72 -11.07 -7.37
CA GLN A 17 9.82 -10.44 -8.69
C GLN A 17 11.15 -9.71 -8.94
N ASN A 18 12.15 -9.83 -8.04
CA ASN A 18 13.46 -9.16 -8.15
C ASN A 18 13.36 -7.63 -8.33
N LEU A 19 12.37 -6.99 -7.69
CA LEU A 19 12.30 -5.53 -7.65
C LEU A 19 13.45 -4.94 -6.82
N SER A 20 13.89 -3.74 -7.21
CA SER A 20 14.94 -3.02 -6.50
C SER A 20 14.63 -2.87 -5.00
N PRO A 21 15.62 -3.05 -4.12
CA PRO A 21 15.41 -2.97 -2.67
C PRO A 21 14.90 -1.60 -2.23
N GLN A 22 15.34 -0.53 -2.90
CA GLN A 22 14.85 0.84 -2.68
C GLN A 22 13.35 0.95 -2.96
N THR A 23 12.85 0.33 -4.03
CA THR A 23 11.43 0.32 -4.37
C THR A 23 10.62 -0.48 -3.34
N ILE A 24 11.16 -1.61 -2.85
CA ILE A 24 10.52 -2.43 -1.81
C ILE A 24 10.44 -1.66 -0.49
N GLN A 25 11.48 -0.92 -0.11
CA GLN A 25 11.46 -0.05 1.07
C GLN A 25 10.41 1.06 0.94
N LEU A 26 10.28 1.67 -0.23
CA LEU A 26 9.24 2.68 -0.49
C LEU A 26 7.83 2.07 -0.34
N TYR A 27 7.61 0.88 -0.91
CA TYR A 27 6.36 0.15 -0.73
C TYR A 27 6.08 -0.13 0.74
N GLU A 28 7.07 -0.64 1.48
CA GLU A 28 6.93 -0.96 2.89
C GLU A 28 6.59 0.29 3.73
N LEU A 29 7.26 1.41 3.48
CA LEU A 29 7.04 2.65 4.23
C LEU A 29 5.61 3.19 4.05
N VAL A 30 5.12 3.23 2.81
CA VAL A 30 3.76 3.70 2.50
C VAL A 30 2.72 2.74 3.05
N LEU A 31 2.89 1.44 2.79
CA LEU A 31 1.94 0.42 3.21
C LEU A 31 1.90 0.26 4.73
N ARG A 32 3.03 0.43 5.43
CA ARG A 32 3.07 0.39 6.89
C ARG A 32 2.26 1.52 7.51
N LYS A 33 2.39 2.75 6.99
CA LYS A 33 1.55 3.89 7.41
C LYS A 33 0.08 3.63 7.12
N PHE A 34 -0.23 3.10 5.95
CA PHE A 34 -1.59 2.72 5.59
C PHE A 34 -2.16 1.66 6.55
N GLY A 35 -1.39 0.62 6.87
CA GLY A 35 -1.82 -0.43 7.80
C GLY A 35 -1.95 0.02 9.26
N GLN A 36 -1.30 1.13 9.66
CA GLN A 36 -1.53 1.77 10.95
C GLN A 36 -2.83 2.58 10.97
N CYS A 37 -3.12 3.29 9.88
CA CYS A 37 -4.35 4.07 9.72
C CYS A 37 -5.59 3.16 9.51
N CYS A 38 -5.42 2.09 8.73
CA CYS A 38 -6.44 1.12 8.37
C CYS A 38 -5.97 -0.30 8.76
N PRO A 39 -6.22 -0.74 10.01
CA PRO A 39 -5.79 -2.07 10.48
C PRO A 39 -6.52 -3.21 9.75
N GLU A 40 -7.75 -2.96 9.32
CA GLU A 40 -8.50 -3.81 8.41
C GLU A 40 -8.54 -3.19 7.01
N LEU A 41 -8.38 -4.03 5.98
CA LEU A 41 -8.31 -3.56 4.60
C LEU A 41 -9.67 -2.95 4.19
N PRO A 42 -9.75 -1.63 3.93
CA PRO A 42 -11.01 -1.02 3.59
C PRO A 42 -11.43 -1.47 2.19
N SER A 43 -12.69 -1.88 2.06
CA SER A 43 -13.30 -2.24 0.77
C SER A 43 -13.88 -1.02 0.05
N SER A 44 -14.04 0.09 0.76
CA SER A 44 -14.51 1.37 0.22
C SER A 44 -13.33 2.31 -0.09
N PRO A 45 -13.48 3.22 -1.09
CA PRO A 45 -12.45 4.20 -1.43
C PRO A 45 -12.25 5.28 -0.36
N GLY A 46 -13.28 5.64 0.41
CA GLY A 46 -13.23 6.72 1.40
C GLY A 46 -12.02 6.68 2.35
N PRO A 47 -11.78 5.56 3.07
CA PRO A 47 -10.62 5.43 3.98
C PRO A 47 -9.27 5.57 3.27
N VAL A 48 -9.20 5.23 1.98
CA VAL A 48 -8.00 5.38 1.16
C VAL A 48 -7.76 6.85 0.82
N GLU A 49 -8.82 7.58 0.49
CA GLU A 49 -8.78 9.02 0.22
C GLU A 49 -8.47 9.83 1.47
N GLU A 50 -9.02 9.45 2.62
CA GLU A 50 -8.71 10.05 3.92
C GLU A 50 -7.24 9.85 4.27
N PHE A 51 -6.70 8.64 4.08
CA PHE A 51 -5.27 8.38 4.26
C PHE A 51 -4.40 9.27 3.36
N LEU A 52 -4.74 9.37 2.07
CA LEU A 52 -4.00 10.21 1.11
C LEU A 52 -4.09 11.70 1.42
N THR A 53 -5.21 12.13 1.99
CA THR A 53 -5.41 13.51 2.47
C THR A 53 -4.61 13.77 3.75
N SER A 54 -4.55 12.79 4.65
CA SER A 54 -3.77 12.83 5.90
C SER A 54 -2.25 12.89 5.66
N LEU A 55 -1.76 12.38 4.52
CA LEU A 55 -0.38 12.57 4.11
C LEU A 55 -0.15 14.05 3.78
N ASN A 56 0.41 14.82 4.71
CA ASN A 56 0.82 16.21 4.49
C ASN A 56 2.12 16.30 3.67
N VAL A 57 2.08 15.74 2.46
CA VAL A 57 3.21 15.63 1.52
C VAL A 57 2.83 16.26 0.19
N SER A 58 3.83 16.60 -0.62
CA SER A 58 3.65 17.14 -1.97
C SER A 58 2.74 16.25 -2.84
N SER A 59 2.04 16.88 -3.79
CA SER A 59 1.13 16.19 -4.72
C SER A 59 1.79 15.03 -5.48
N GLU A 60 3.08 15.13 -5.78
CA GLU A 60 3.86 14.06 -6.41
C GLU A 60 3.98 12.82 -5.51
N THR A 61 4.29 13.01 -4.23
CA THR A 61 4.37 11.94 -3.23
C THR A 61 3.01 11.31 -2.95
N LYS A 62 1.92 12.12 -2.98
CA LYS A 62 0.54 11.60 -2.90
C LYS A 62 0.22 10.72 -4.10
N HIS A 63 0.57 11.15 -5.30
CA HIS A 63 0.36 10.39 -6.52
C HIS A 63 1.15 9.07 -6.52
N GLY A 64 2.40 9.09 -6.04
CA GLY A 64 3.20 7.88 -5.82
C GLY A 64 2.55 6.92 -4.82
N SER A 65 2.07 7.44 -3.69
CA SER A 65 1.37 6.66 -2.66
C SER A 65 0.07 6.03 -3.19
N PHE A 66 -0.70 6.77 -3.98
CA PHE A 66 -1.91 6.25 -4.64
C PHE A 66 -1.58 5.13 -5.65
N LYS A 67 -0.54 5.30 -6.48
CA LYS A 67 -0.07 4.25 -7.40
C LYS A 67 0.34 2.98 -6.67
N ILE A 68 1.02 3.12 -5.53
CA ILE A 68 1.41 2.01 -4.64
C ILE A 68 0.16 1.29 -4.14
N LEU A 69 -0.81 2.03 -3.58
CA LEU A 69 -2.05 1.46 -3.06
C LEU A 69 -2.85 0.76 -4.16
N LYS A 70 -3.02 1.38 -5.33
CA LYS A 70 -3.68 0.75 -6.48
C LYS A 70 -3.03 -0.59 -6.86
N THR A 71 -1.71 -0.63 -6.88
CA THR A 71 -0.93 -1.85 -7.18
C THR A 71 -1.10 -2.91 -6.10
N PHE A 72 -1.17 -2.49 -4.84
CA PHE A 72 -1.42 -3.36 -3.68
C PHE A 72 -2.83 -3.96 -3.74
N TYR A 73 -3.86 -3.15 -3.95
CA TYR A 73 -5.24 -3.63 -4.09
C TYR A 73 -5.42 -4.58 -5.28
N ARG A 74 -4.79 -4.28 -6.42
CA ARG A 74 -4.80 -5.19 -7.58
C ARG A 74 -4.16 -6.54 -7.25
N PHE A 75 -3.06 -6.55 -6.49
CA PHE A 75 -2.44 -7.80 -6.04
C PHE A 75 -3.37 -8.60 -5.12
N ILE A 76 -4.09 -7.93 -4.22
CA ILE A 76 -5.04 -8.59 -3.32
C ILE A 76 -6.19 -9.22 -4.12
N ALA A 77 -6.81 -8.44 -5.02
CA ALA A 77 -7.93 -8.88 -5.85
C ALA A 77 -7.58 -10.00 -6.85
N LEU A 78 -6.30 -10.20 -7.16
CA LEU A 78 -5.84 -11.31 -8.00
C LEU A 78 -5.58 -12.59 -7.20
N ARG A 79 -5.52 -12.50 -5.87
CA ARG A 79 -5.14 -13.60 -4.98
C ARG A 79 -6.30 -14.05 -4.08
N TYR A 80 -7.34 -13.23 -3.95
CA TYR A 80 -8.56 -13.42 -3.16
C TYR A 80 -9.74 -12.83 -3.93
#